data_AF-A0A4Q0VWV5-F1
#
_entry.id   AF-A0A4Q0VWV5-F1
#
_cell.length_a   1.000
_cell.length_b   1.000
_cell.length_c   1.000
_cell.angle_alpha   90.00
_cell.angle_beta   90.00
_cell.angle_gamma   90.00
#
_symmetry.space_group_name_H-M   'P 1'
#
loop_
_entity.id
_entity.type
_entity.pdbx_description
1 polymer ?
#
loop_
_entity_poly.entity_id
_entity_poly.type
_entity_poly.pdbx_seq_one_letter_code
_entity_poly.pdbx_strand_id
1 'polypeptide(L)'
;MDIFSKLITAFISAIILSLILSYMNYTPLPQQQEGIGYWSFSGLLQVYLLYSLPVFLFGGVTFSMFVDFIYNKLSIANQIINYLLKLVCYATGGLVIMGVLVLPGNSIASLEPVPYLILGIISALLFLHVNIGTEKVLEKIVN
;
A
#
# COMPACT_ATOMS: atom_id res chain seq x y z
N MET A 1 12.04 -5.12 -12.41
CA MET A 1 12.60 -3.83 -11.97
C MET A 1 13.72 -4.08 -10.97
N ASP A 2 14.70 -3.18 -10.86
CA ASP A 2 15.76 -3.31 -9.86
C ASP A 2 15.25 -2.97 -8.46
N ILE A 3 16.02 -3.37 -7.44
CA ILE A 3 15.63 -3.21 -6.02
C ILE A 3 15.49 -1.73 -5.62
N PHE A 4 16.31 -0.85 -6.18
CA PHE A 4 16.30 0.57 -5.81
C PHE A 4 14.98 1.24 -6.19
N SER A 5 14.50 0.99 -7.41
CA SER A 5 13.21 1.50 -7.87
C SER A 5 12.05 1.00 -6.99
N LYS A 6 12.09 -0.26 -6.54
CA LYS A 6 11.05 -0.83 -5.66
C LYS A 6 11.05 -0.16 -4.27
N LEU A 7 12.23 0.17 -3.74
CA LEU A 7 12.35 0.93 -2.49
C LEU A 7 11.76 2.34 -2.64
N ILE A 8 12.06 3.05 -3.73
CA ILE A 8 11.46 4.35 -4.02
C ILE A 8 9.93 4.24 -4.07
N THR A 9 9.40 3.26 -4.81
CA THR A 9 7.97 2.99 -4.86
C THR A 9 7.37 2.75 -3.47
N ALA A 10 8.05 2.00 -2.61
CA ALA A 10 7.61 1.76 -1.24
C ALA A 10 7.53 3.06 -0.41
N PHE A 11 8.56 3.91 -0.48
CA PHE A 11 8.56 5.20 0.23
C PHE A 11 7.45 6.12 -0.28
N ILE A 12 7.30 6.26 -1.59
CA ILE A 12 6.25 7.10 -2.19
C ILE A 12 4.87 6.59 -1.81
N SER A 13 4.64 5.27 -1.87
CA SER A 13 3.36 4.66 -1.52
C SER A 13 3.01 4.87 -0.04
N ALA A 14 3.99 4.71 0.86
CA ALA A 14 3.81 4.96 2.29
C ALA A 14 3.43 6.42 2.57
N ILE A 15 4.10 7.37 1.93
CA ILE A 15 3.81 8.80 2.06
C ILE A 15 2.40 9.11 1.54
N ILE A 16 2.05 8.64 0.35
CA ILE A 16 0.71 8.87 -0.25
C ILE A 16 -0.38 8.30 0.63
N LEU A 17 -0.25 7.03 1.06
CA LEU A 17 -1.25 6.40 1.91
C LEU A 17 -1.41 7.14 3.23
N SER A 18 -0.29 7.50 3.87
CA SER A 18 -0.31 8.20 5.15
C SER A 18 -0.95 9.58 5.04
N LEU A 19 -0.69 10.32 3.95
CA LEU A 19 -1.35 11.60 3.69
C LEU A 19 -2.87 11.44 3.51
N ILE A 20 -3.32 10.44 2.74
CA ILE A 20 -4.74 10.15 2.54
C ILE A 20 -5.40 9.83 3.89
N LEU A 21 -4.82 8.93 4.68
CA LEU A 21 -5.37 8.53 5.96
C LEU A 21 -5.37 9.69 6.98
N SER A 22 -4.31 10.49 7.04
CA SER A 22 -4.27 11.70 7.87
C SER A 22 -5.35 12.68 7.49
N TYR A 23 -5.55 12.92 6.19
CA TYR A 23 -6.58 13.82 5.71
C TYR A 23 -7.99 13.32 6.06
N MET A 24 -8.25 12.01 5.89
CA MET A 24 -9.55 11.41 6.21
C MET A 24 -9.88 11.42 7.70
N ASN A 25 -8.88 11.34 8.57
CA ASN A 25 -9.07 11.21 10.03
C ASN A 25 -8.79 12.50 10.81
N TYR A 26 -8.37 13.57 10.15
CA TYR A 26 -8.11 14.84 10.82
C TYR A 26 -9.41 15.62 11.05
N THR A 27 -9.62 16.04 12.29
CA THR A 27 -10.70 16.96 12.65
C THR A 27 -10.17 18.40 12.70
N PRO A 28 -10.62 19.31 11.82
CA PRO A 28 -10.21 20.72 11.82
C PRO A 28 -10.57 21.44 13.13
N LEU A 29 -9.72 22.38 13.56
CA LEU A 29 -9.88 23.15 14.81
C LEU A 29 -11.30 23.70 15.04
N PRO A 30 -12.01 24.29 14.04
CA PRO A 30 -13.36 24.82 14.27
C PRO A 30 -14.42 23.75 14.60
N GLN A 31 -14.12 22.48 14.35
CA GLN A 31 -15.00 21.33 14.60
C GLN A 31 -14.62 20.56 15.88
N GLN A 32 -13.52 20.96 16.53
CA GLN A 32 -13.06 20.30 17.74
C GLN A 32 -13.88 20.76 18.95
N GLN A 33 -14.29 19.79 19.78
CA GLN A 33 -15.05 20.05 21.00
C GLN A 33 -14.12 20.11 22.21
N GLU A 34 -14.43 20.99 23.15
CA GLU A 34 -13.70 21.08 24.42
C GLU A 34 -13.81 19.77 25.21
N GLY A 35 -12.73 19.37 25.86
CA GLY A 35 -12.67 18.14 26.66
C GLY A 35 -12.44 16.85 25.85
N ILE A 36 -12.34 16.91 24.52
CA ILE A 36 -12.01 15.76 23.66
C ILE A 36 -10.57 15.90 23.14
N GLY A 37 -9.78 14.83 23.27
CA GLY A 37 -8.42 14.78 22.72
C GLY A 37 -8.43 14.49 21.22
N TYR A 38 -7.96 15.44 20.41
CA TYR A 38 -7.77 15.28 18.97
C TYR A 38 -6.29 15.17 18.63
N TRP A 39 -5.97 14.33 17.64
CA TRP A 39 -4.63 14.30 17.07
C TRP A 39 -4.43 15.45 16.09
N SER A 40 -3.23 16.06 16.10
CA SER A 40 -2.82 16.98 15.05
C SER A 40 -2.64 16.24 13.72
N PHE A 41 -2.79 16.95 12.60
CA PHE A 41 -2.57 16.36 11.27
C PHE A 41 -1.15 15.77 11.14
N SER A 42 -0.14 16.47 11.64
CA SER A 42 1.24 15.98 11.65
C SER A 42 1.43 14.75 12.54
N GLY A 43 0.74 14.69 13.68
CA GLY A 43 0.73 13.51 14.55
C GLY A 43 0.12 12.29 13.85
N LEU A 44 -1.04 12.46 13.22
CA LEU A 44 -1.65 11.39 12.40
C LEU A 44 -0.72 10.93 11.28
N LEU A 45 -0.07 11.88 10.58
CA LEU A 45 0.85 11.57 9.48
C LEU A 45 2.03 10.74 9.96
N GLN A 46 2.63 11.11 11.09
CA GLN A 46 3.75 10.37 11.67
C GLN A 46 3.34 8.96 12.08
N VAL A 47 2.18 8.81 12.72
CA VAL A 47 1.65 7.50 13.13
C VAL A 47 1.40 6.61 11.91
N TYR A 48 0.68 7.11 10.90
CA TYR A 48 0.40 6.31 9.70
C TYR A 48 1.65 5.98 8.90
N LEU A 49 2.64 6.89 8.86
CA LEU A 49 3.91 6.63 8.20
C LEU A 49 4.73 5.57 8.95
N LEU A 50 4.75 5.63 10.28
CA LEU A 50 5.43 4.65 11.14
C LEU A 50 4.90 3.22 10.91
N TYR A 51 3.59 3.05 10.73
CA TYR A 51 2.98 1.74 10.49
C TYR A 51 3.00 1.31 9.03
N SER A 52 2.73 2.22 8.09
CA SER A 52 2.64 1.86 6.67
C SER A 52 4.00 1.63 6.02
N LEU A 53 5.04 2.37 6.45
CA LEU A 53 6.37 2.29 5.83
C LEU A 53 6.99 0.88 5.95
N PRO A 54 7.03 0.23 7.13
CA PRO A 54 7.50 -1.16 7.23
C PRO A 54 6.67 -2.13 6.38
N VAL A 55 5.35 -1.94 6.31
CA VAL A 55 4.47 -2.81 5.51
C VAL A 55 4.79 -2.69 4.02
N PHE A 56 5.04 -1.49 3.51
CA PHE A 56 5.45 -1.30 2.11
C PHE A 56 6.88 -1.78 1.85
N LEU A 57 7.82 -1.48 2.74
CA LEU A 57 9.22 -1.89 2.59
C LEU A 57 9.39 -3.40 2.65
N PHE A 58 8.75 -4.08 3.59
CA PHE A 58 8.88 -5.52 3.73
C PHE A 58 7.83 -6.24 2.90
N GLY A 59 6.55 -5.98 3.12
CA GLY A 59 5.46 -6.65 2.40
C GLY A 59 5.42 -6.27 0.92
N GLY A 60 5.36 -4.96 0.63
CA GLY A 60 5.24 -4.46 -0.75
C GLY A 60 6.42 -4.85 -1.64
N VAL A 61 7.65 -4.59 -1.20
CA VAL A 61 8.86 -4.89 -1.98
C VAL A 61 9.05 -6.40 -2.16
N THR A 62 8.95 -7.21 -1.09
CA THR A 62 9.16 -8.67 -1.23
C THR A 62 8.09 -9.31 -2.11
N PHE A 63 6.82 -8.90 -1.94
CA PHE A 63 5.74 -9.38 -2.78
C PHE A 63 5.93 -8.95 -4.24
N SER A 64 6.35 -7.70 -4.48
CA SER A 64 6.64 -7.22 -5.83
C SER A 64 7.76 -8.01 -6.53
N MET A 65 8.80 -8.43 -5.79
CA MET A 65 9.83 -9.33 -6.34
C MET A 65 9.26 -10.71 -6.70
N PHE A 66 8.39 -11.25 -5.85
CA PHE A 66 7.72 -12.52 -6.11
C PHE A 66 6.82 -12.45 -7.35
N VAL A 67 6.09 -11.36 -7.52
CA VAL A 67 5.30 -11.10 -8.74
C VAL A 67 6.22 -11.03 -9.96
N ASP A 68 7.29 -10.25 -9.91
CA ASP A 68 8.25 -10.18 -11.03
C ASP A 68 8.79 -11.57 -11.40
N PHE A 69 9.12 -12.41 -10.41
CA PHE A 69 9.60 -13.78 -10.64
C PHE A 69 8.57 -14.67 -11.35
N ILE A 70 7.29 -14.60 -10.95
CA ILE A 70 6.22 -15.35 -11.61
C ILE A 70 6.04 -14.85 -13.04
N TYR A 71 5.99 -13.54 -13.24
CA TYR A 71 5.67 -12.95 -14.54
C TYR A 71 6.82 -13.05 -15.54
N ASN A 72 8.07 -13.08 -15.10
CA ASN A 72 9.21 -13.36 -15.97
C ASN A 72 9.14 -14.75 -16.63
N LYS A 73 8.37 -15.69 -16.05
CA LYS A 73 8.13 -17.03 -16.62
C LYS A 73 6.91 -17.07 -17.54
N LEU A 74 6.05 -16.06 -17.50
CA LEU A 74 4.81 -16.00 -18.28
C LEU A 74 5.04 -15.11 -19.51
N SER A 75 5.06 -15.72 -20.70
CA SER A 75 5.14 -14.97 -21.97
C SER A 75 3.77 -14.41 -22.38
N ILE A 76 3.28 -13.41 -21.64
CA ILE A 76 1.98 -12.78 -21.91
C ILE A 76 2.16 -11.64 -22.93
N ALA A 77 1.70 -11.86 -24.16
CA ALA A 77 1.82 -10.87 -25.23
C ALA A 77 0.88 -9.65 -25.08
N ASN A 78 -0.29 -9.83 -24.45
CA ASN A 78 -1.29 -8.78 -24.33
C ASN A 78 -1.08 -7.92 -23.07
N GLN A 79 -0.78 -6.63 -23.27
CA GLN A 79 -0.53 -5.67 -22.18
C GLN A 79 -1.72 -5.48 -21.24
N ILE A 80 -2.96 -5.49 -21.74
CA ILE A 80 -4.16 -5.33 -20.93
C ILE A 80 -4.36 -6.55 -20.03
N ILE A 81 -4.21 -7.75 -20.58
CA ILE A 81 -4.30 -8.99 -19.81
C ILE A 81 -3.21 -9.05 -18.74
N ASN A 82 -1.98 -8.67 -19.10
CA ASN A 82 -0.87 -8.59 -18.14
C ASN A 82 -1.19 -7.64 -16.97
N TYR A 83 -1.73 -6.46 -17.27
CA TYR A 83 -2.16 -5.49 -16.24
C TYR A 83 -3.26 -6.04 -15.34
N LEU A 84 -4.32 -6.62 -15.91
CA LEU A 84 -5.44 -7.18 -15.13
C LEU A 84 -4.98 -8.31 -14.22
N LEU A 85 -4.09 -9.18 -14.69
CA LEU A 85 -3.53 -10.23 -13.85
C LEU A 85 -2.69 -9.64 -12.72
N LYS A 86 -1.86 -8.62 -12.99
CA LYS A 86 -1.09 -7.94 -11.93
C LYS A 86 -2.03 -7.31 -10.91
N LEU A 87 -3.13 -6.69 -11.35
CA LEU A 87 -4.14 -6.10 -10.47
C LEU A 87 -4.72 -7.15 -9.51
N VAL A 88 -5.15 -8.30 -10.02
CA VAL A 88 -5.64 -9.41 -9.19
C VAL A 88 -4.55 -9.93 -8.26
N CYS A 89 -3.33 -10.12 -8.75
CA CYS A 89 -2.22 -10.64 -7.97
C CYS A 89 -1.82 -9.70 -6.81
N TYR A 90 -1.76 -8.39 -7.05
CA TYR A 90 -1.51 -7.41 -5.99
C TYR A 90 -2.68 -7.32 -5.02
N ALA A 91 -3.94 -7.37 -5.49
CA ALA A 91 -5.10 -7.39 -4.60
C ALA A 91 -5.08 -8.61 -3.66
N THR A 92 -4.79 -9.81 -4.18
CA THR A 92 -4.67 -11.01 -3.34
C THR A 92 -3.46 -10.93 -2.42
N GLY A 93 -2.33 -10.39 -2.89
CA GLY A 93 -1.16 -10.12 -2.05
C GLY A 93 -1.46 -9.20 -0.87
N GLY A 94 -2.17 -8.09 -1.12
CA GLY A 94 -2.59 -7.16 -0.08
C GLY A 94 -3.52 -7.81 0.95
N LEU A 95 -4.46 -8.64 0.49
CA LEU A 95 -5.33 -9.42 1.36
C LEU A 95 -4.52 -10.39 2.24
N VAL A 96 -3.55 -11.11 1.66
CA VAL A 96 -2.71 -12.08 2.38
C VAL A 96 -1.83 -11.37 3.42
N ILE A 97 -1.11 -10.33 3.01
CA ILE A 97 -0.21 -9.58 3.91
C ILE A 97 -0.99 -9.01 5.10
N MET A 98 -2.11 -8.34 4.83
CA MET A 98 -2.90 -7.74 5.90
C MET A 98 -3.64 -8.79 6.74
N GLY A 99 -4.06 -9.89 6.12
CA GLY A 99 -4.63 -11.03 6.84
C GLY A 99 -3.65 -11.62 7.85
N VAL A 100 -2.38 -11.79 7.48
CA VAL A 100 -1.34 -12.27 8.40
C VAL A 100 -1.11 -11.28 9.56
N LEU A 101 -1.19 -9.98 9.32
CA LEU A 101 -1.00 -8.96 10.35
C LEU A 101 -2.17 -8.85 11.33
N VAL A 102 -3.40 -9.02 10.86
CA VAL A 102 -4.61 -8.69 11.64
C VAL A 102 -5.31 -9.90 12.23
N LEU A 103 -5.32 -11.06 11.54
CA LEU A 103 -6.08 -12.23 11.98
C LEU A 103 -5.59 -12.87 13.31
N PRO A 104 -4.29 -12.91 13.65
CA PRO A 104 -3.84 -13.54 14.89
C PRO A 104 -4.39 -12.90 16.18
N GLY A 105 -4.80 -11.63 16.11
CA GLY A 105 -5.34 -10.88 17.25
C GLY A 105 -6.86 -10.77 17.30
N ASN A 106 -7.58 -11.28 16.29
CA ASN A 106 -9.03 -11.06 16.14
C ASN A 106 -9.79 -12.38 15.96
N SER A 107 -11.00 -12.46 16.49
CA SER A 107 -11.90 -13.58 16.19
C SER A 107 -12.40 -13.47 14.77
N ILE A 108 -12.16 -14.49 13.94
CA ILE A 108 -12.70 -14.64 12.58
C ILE A 108 -14.24 -14.61 12.53
N ALA A 109 -14.93 -14.81 13.65
CA ALA A 109 -16.38 -14.69 13.74
C ALA A 109 -16.88 -13.23 13.84
N SER A 110 -15.99 -12.29 14.17
CA SER A 110 -16.31 -10.86 14.17
C SER A 110 -16.08 -10.25 12.78
N LEU A 111 -16.92 -9.28 12.38
CA LEU A 111 -16.73 -8.53 11.13
C LEU A 111 -15.62 -7.44 11.26
N GLU A 112 -15.01 -7.32 12.42
CA GLU A 112 -13.97 -6.34 12.74
C GLU A 112 -12.73 -6.34 11.83
N PRO A 113 -12.22 -7.47 11.29
CA PRO A 113 -11.03 -7.43 10.43
C PRO A 113 -11.31 -6.94 9.01
N VAL A 114 -12.57 -6.88 8.57
CA VAL A 114 -12.95 -6.59 7.17
C VAL A 114 -12.41 -5.24 6.68
N PRO A 115 -12.55 -4.11 7.41
CA PRO A 115 -12.01 -2.83 6.96
C PRO A 115 -10.49 -2.85 6.76
N TYR A 116 -9.77 -3.58 7.61
CA TYR A 116 -8.32 -3.72 7.50
C TYR A 116 -7.93 -4.54 6.27
N LEU A 117 -8.64 -5.64 5.98
CA LEU A 117 -8.40 -6.43 4.76
C LEU A 117 -8.61 -5.60 3.49
N ILE A 118 -9.67 -4.78 3.46
CA ILE A 118 -9.93 -3.84 2.36
C ILE A 118 -8.78 -2.82 2.25
N LEU A 119 -8.31 -2.27 3.38
CA LEU A 119 -7.15 -1.37 3.40
C LEU A 119 -5.89 -2.07 2.84
N GLY A 120 -5.70 -3.36 3.13
CA GLY A 120 -4.62 -4.17 2.56
C GLY A 120 -4.67 -4.24 1.03
N ILE A 121 -5.86 -4.50 0.46
CA ILE A 121 -6.09 -4.50 -0.99
C ILE A 121 -5.79 -3.12 -1.57
N ILE A 122 -6.36 -2.06 -1.00
CA ILE A 122 -6.16 -0.67 -1.46
C ILE A 122 -4.67 -0.31 -1.43
N SER A 123 -3.96 -0.67 -0.36
CA SER A 123 -2.54 -0.39 -0.21
C SER A 123 -1.70 -1.12 -1.25
N ALA A 124 -1.98 -2.40 -1.51
CA ALA A 124 -1.26 -3.16 -2.53
C ALA A 124 -1.53 -2.64 -3.95
N LEU A 125 -2.76 -2.23 -4.24
CA LEU A 125 -3.10 -1.60 -5.51
C LEU A 125 -2.42 -0.23 -5.65
N LEU A 126 -2.37 0.58 -4.58
CA LEU A 126 -1.61 1.83 -4.58
C LEU A 126 -0.15 1.56 -4.95
N PHE A 127 0.50 0.57 -4.31
CA PHE A 127 1.87 0.20 -4.63
C PHE A 127 2.05 -0.17 -6.10
N LEU A 128 1.14 -0.96 -6.68
CA LEU A 128 1.18 -1.33 -8.10
C LEU A 128 1.14 -0.10 -9.01
N HIS A 129 0.24 0.84 -8.75
CA HIS A 129 0.10 2.04 -9.59
C HIS A 129 1.28 2.99 -9.45
N VAL A 130 1.79 3.17 -8.22
CA VAL A 130 3.01 3.94 -7.98
C VAL A 130 4.19 3.26 -8.67
N ASN A 131 4.30 1.92 -8.63
CA ASN A 131 5.36 1.17 -9.29
C ASN A 131 5.39 1.45 -10.79
N ILE A 132 4.23 1.34 -11.46
CA ILE A 132 4.10 1.64 -12.90
C ILE A 132 4.49 3.10 -13.20
N GLY A 133 4.13 4.04 -12.32
CA GLY A 133 4.52 5.44 -12.44
C GLY A 133 6.03 5.66 -12.27
N THR A 134 6.63 5.03 -11.26
CA THR A 134 8.08 5.09 -10.98
C THR A 134 8.89 4.54 -12.15
N GLU A 135 8.49 3.39 -12.71
CA GLU A 135 9.11 2.79 -13.89
C GLU A 135 9.17 3.78 -15.06
N LYS A 136 8.02 4.34 -15.43
CA LYS A 136 7.93 5.31 -16.55
C LYS A 136 8.77 6.56 -16.35
N VAL A 137 8.85 7.06 -15.12
CA VAL A 137 9.64 8.26 -14.81
C VAL A 137 11.13 7.96 -14.90
N LEU A 138 11.58 6.83 -14.35
CA LEU A 138 12.99 6.46 -14.37
C LEU A 138 13.47 6.14 -15.79
N GLU A 139 12.67 5.43 -16.59
CA GLU A 139 12.95 5.19 -18.01
C GLU A 139 13.17 6.50 -18.79
N LYS A 140 12.42 7.55 -18.46
CA LYS A 140 12.54 8.86 -19.11
C LYS A 140 13.78 9.65 -18.65
N ILE A 141 14.30 9.40 -17.45
CA ILE A 141 15.48 10.10 -16.92
C ILE A 141 16.78 9.46 -17.44
N VAL A 142 16.76 8.15 -17.67
CA VAL A 142 17.94 7.38 -18.09
C VAL A 142 18.18 7.46 -19.61
N ASN A 143 17.13 7.68 -20.41
CA ASN A 143 17.21 7.89 -21.87
C ASN A 143 17.35 9.37 -22.22
#